data_AF-A0A8T0RLE1-F1
#
_entry.id   AF-A0A8T0RLE1-F1
#
_cell.length_a   1.000
_cell.length_b   1.000
_cell.length_c   1.000
_cell.angle_alpha   90.00
_cell.angle_beta   90.00
_cell.angle_gamma   90.00
#
_symmetry.space_group_name_H-M   'P 1'
#
loop_
_entity.id
_entity.type
_entity.pdbx_description
1 polymer ?
#
loop_
_entity_poly.entity_id
_entity_poly.type
_entity_poly.pdbx_seq_one_letter_code
_entity_poly.pdbx_strand_id
1 'polypeptide(L)'
;MASNFAPDAWAWITSLPQFSQWRTNAMSLCICTTPSALASSQPTMNLSIVKNPPILQPSYVTFSIFANYNMPISLWTSKPVHLKTNTQQTLHEQDMIQVFVDIVNSVLRYGPDKKSSFRFPGAQHHGNFKDVFNIVFLSLAFLVCIYEAPRDLRPGCLDSLRAQLTGSKCRDAAKNLVKMLGANLEDQWMLTMNLAVTNWVVELRSTNHSFGVPSPLFSYALSASGLWKVQLYCPVIAMGMEEPAEATQDERLLFSLVYQQVECVIQLAYRIVRRDNWIDVEVKVVT
;
A
#
# COMPACT_ATOMS: atom_id res chain seq x y z
N MET A 1 -7.46 21.82 -2.92
CA MET A 1 -7.39 20.70 -3.89
C MET A 1 -7.90 19.46 -3.17
N ALA A 2 -9.02 18.90 -3.61
CA ALA A 2 -9.62 17.73 -2.97
C ALA A 2 -8.66 16.52 -3.02
N SER A 3 -8.61 15.77 -1.93
CA SER A 3 -7.92 14.49 -1.84
C SER A 3 -8.60 13.48 -2.77
N ASN A 4 -7.88 12.94 -3.75
CA ASN A 4 -8.41 11.89 -4.63
C ASN A 4 -8.00 10.48 -4.15
N PHE A 5 -7.43 10.36 -2.95
CA PHE A 5 -7.33 9.08 -2.24
C PHE A 5 -8.70 8.83 -1.58
N ALA A 6 -9.28 7.65 -1.78
CA ALA A 6 -10.60 7.33 -1.27
C ALA A 6 -10.57 5.93 -0.61
N PRO A 7 -10.17 5.82 0.67
CA PRO A 7 -10.10 6.91 1.63
C PRO A 7 -8.74 7.63 1.68
N ASP A 8 -8.79 8.94 1.98
CA ASP A 8 -7.63 9.71 2.44
C ASP A 8 -7.50 9.53 3.95
N ALA A 9 -6.70 8.55 4.36
CA ALA A 9 -6.47 8.25 5.77
C ALA A 9 -5.77 9.40 6.49
N TRP A 10 -4.83 10.09 5.84
CA TRP A 10 -4.15 11.25 6.42
C TRP A 10 -5.12 12.38 6.76
N ALA A 11 -5.95 12.78 5.79
CA ALA A 11 -6.95 13.83 5.97
C ALA A 11 -8.00 13.42 7.01
N TRP A 12 -8.42 12.16 7.02
CA TRP A 12 -9.33 11.66 8.05
C TRP A 12 -8.72 11.77 9.45
N ILE A 13 -7.49 11.27 9.66
CA ILE A 13 -6.84 11.31 10.99
C ILE A 13 -6.63 12.75 11.46
N THR A 14 -6.20 13.64 10.57
CA THR A 14 -5.93 15.05 10.91
C THR A 14 -7.20 15.89 11.09
N SER A 15 -8.34 15.43 10.59
CA SER A 15 -9.66 16.07 10.78
C SER A 15 -10.46 15.52 11.95
N LEU A 16 -9.92 14.54 12.70
CA LEU A 16 -10.59 14.01 13.88
C LEU A 16 -10.82 15.11 14.91
N PRO A 17 -12.00 15.14 15.57
CA PRO A 17 -12.24 16.06 16.66
C PRO A 17 -11.28 15.77 17.82
N GLN A 18 -11.15 16.73 18.72
CA GLN A 18 -10.31 16.56 19.91
C GLN A 18 -10.73 15.32 20.70
N PHE A 19 -9.78 14.58 21.26
CA PHE A 19 -10.04 13.34 22.02
C PHE A 19 -10.98 13.50 23.23
N SER A 20 -11.23 14.73 23.69
CA SER A 20 -12.22 15.07 24.73
C SER A 20 -13.66 15.15 24.21
N GLN A 21 -13.83 15.38 22.91
CA GLN A 21 -15.13 15.56 22.24
C GLN A 21 -15.69 14.25 21.67
N TRP A 22 -14.94 13.15 21.79
CA TRP A 22 -15.36 11.86 21.28
C TRP A 22 -16.49 11.31 22.14
N ARG A 23 -17.65 11.06 21.52
CA ARG A 23 -18.82 10.45 22.21
C ARG A 23 -18.56 8.99 22.58
N THR A 24 -17.77 8.31 21.77
CA THR A 24 -17.36 6.92 21.91
C THR A 24 -15.83 6.86 21.97
N ASN A 25 -15.27 5.81 22.60
CA ASN A 25 -13.82 5.63 22.64
C ASN A 25 -13.21 5.30 21.28
N ALA A 26 -14.02 5.16 20.23
CA ALA A 26 -13.59 4.82 18.88
C ALA A 26 -14.22 5.73 17.83
N MET A 27 -13.47 6.03 16.77
CA MET A 27 -13.93 6.62 15.52
C MET A 27 -13.54 5.69 14.37
N SER A 28 -14.29 5.72 13.25
CA SER A 28 -13.98 4.86 12.10
C SER A 28 -14.14 5.55 10.75
N LEU A 29 -13.43 5.01 9.76
CA LEU A 29 -13.41 5.39 8.35
C LEU A 29 -13.62 4.15 7.50
N CYS A 30 -14.59 4.20 6.59
CA CYS A 30 -14.80 3.12 5.63
C CYS A 30 -13.67 3.11 4.60
N ILE A 31 -13.02 1.97 4.42
CA ILE A 31 -11.95 1.76 3.43
C ILE A 31 -12.53 1.28 2.11
N CYS A 32 -13.44 0.30 2.15
CA CYS A 32 -14.12 -0.19 0.96
C CYS A 32 -15.53 -0.68 1.30
N THR A 33 -16.42 -0.53 0.31
CA THR A 33 -17.78 -1.08 0.34
C THR A 33 -17.92 -2.09 -0.80
N THR A 34 -18.73 -3.13 -0.60
CA THR A 34 -19.09 -4.07 -1.66
C THR A 34 -20.13 -3.43 -2.60
N PRO A 35 -19.90 -3.42 -3.92
CA PRO A 35 -20.73 -2.65 -4.87
C PRO A 35 -22.12 -3.23 -5.18
N SER A 36 -22.64 -4.19 -4.39
CA SER A 36 -24.02 -4.66 -4.57
C SER A 36 -25.01 -3.68 -3.94
N ALA A 37 -25.46 -2.74 -4.76
CA ALA A 37 -26.56 -1.83 -4.46
C ALA A 37 -27.78 -2.62 -3.98
N LEU A 38 -28.20 -2.43 -2.71
CA LEU A 38 -29.59 -2.39 -2.21
C LEU A 38 -29.78 -2.75 -0.72
N ALA A 39 -28.76 -3.16 0.05
CA ALA A 39 -28.95 -3.55 1.46
C ALA A 39 -28.04 -2.79 2.44
N SER A 40 -28.64 -2.19 3.48
CA SER A 40 -27.97 -1.46 4.57
C SER A 40 -27.20 -2.35 5.56
N SER A 41 -26.91 -3.61 5.20
CA SER A 41 -26.35 -4.64 6.08
C SER A 41 -25.20 -5.42 5.44
N GLN A 42 -24.51 -4.82 4.46
CA GLN A 42 -23.35 -5.43 3.82
C GLN A 42 -22.09 -5.23 4.67
N PRO A 43 -21.18 -6.22 4.71
CA PRO A 43 -19.93 -6.07 5.43
C PRO A 43 -19.04 -5.01 4.77
N THR A 44 -18.37 -4.20 5.57
CA THR A 44 -17.42 -3.19 5.09
C THR A 44 -16.07 -3.39 5.74
N MET A 45 -14.99 -3.04 5.04
CA MET A 45 -13.67 -2.98 5.66
C MET A 45 -13.42 -1.56 6.15
N ASN A 46 -13.18 -1.39 7.44
CA ASN A 46 -13.07 -0.08 8.09
C ASN A 46 -11.73 0.06 8.81
N LEU A 47 -11.21 1.28 8.83
CA LEU A 47 -10.14 1.72 9.72
C LEU A 47 -10.80 2.32 10.97
N SER A 48 -10.44 1.84 12.16
CA SER A 48 -10.80 2.48 13.42
C SER A 48 -9.59 3.06 14.12
N ILE A 49 -9.84 4.11 14.89
CA ILE A 49 -8.92 4.66 15.87
C ILE A 49 -9.59 4.53 17.24
N VAL A 50 -8.94 3.87 18.20
CA VAL A 50 -9.47 3.61 19.54
C VAL A 50 -8.59 4.28 20.57
N LYS A 51 -9.20 5.15 21.38
CA LYS A 51 -8.57 5.76 22.55
C LYS A 51 -8.76 4.84 23.74
N ASN A 52 -7.65 4.36 24.29
CA ASN A 52 -7.67 3.51 25.47
C ASN A 52 -7.35 4.37 26.71
N PRO A 53 -8.31 4.57 27.63
CA PRO A 53 -8.05 5.28 28.88
C PRO A 53 -7.17 4.41 29.79
N PRO A 54 -6.21 4.99 30.50
CA PRO A 54 -5.26 4.22 31.27
C PRO A 54 -5.78 3.88 32.67
N ILE A 55 -5.30 2.75 33.18
CA ILE A 55 -5.36 2.41 34.61
C ILE A 55 -4.08 2.91 35.33
N LEU A 56 -2.93 3.07 34.63
CA LEU A 56 -1.64 3.38 35.28
C LEU A 56 -0.54 4.10 34.44
N GLN A 57 -0.79 4.54 33.21
CA GLN A 57 0.22 5.17 32.32
C GLN A 57 -0.41 6.29 31.45
N PRO A 58 0.32 7.10 30.66
CA PRO A 58 -0.34 8.03 29.75
C PRO A 58 -1.30 7.31 28.79
N SER A 59 -2.43 7.96 28.49
CA SER A 59 -3.42 7.46 27.53
C SER A 59 -2.74 7.12 26.20
N TYR A 60 -3.21 6.10 25.49
CA TYR A 60 -2.68 5.74 24.18
C TYR A 60 -3.81 5.50 23.18
N VAL A 61 -3.43 5.55 21.91
CA VAL A 61 -4.33 5.33 20.80
C VAL A 61 -3.83 4.17 19.96
N THR A 62 -4.74 3.33 19.49
CA THR A 62 -4.45 2.23 18.56
C THR A 62 -5.26 2.40 17.29
N PHE A 63 -4.64 2.11 16.16
CA PHE A 63 -5.31 2.00 14.88
C PHE A 63 -5.61 0.55 14.60
N SER A 64 -6.73 0.25 13.95
CA SER A 64 -7.07 -1.12 13.58
C SER A 64 -7.84 -1.15 12.28
N ILE A 65 -7.56 -2.14 11.45
CA ILE A 65 -8.38 -2.47 10.29
C ILE A 65 -9.26 -3.64 10.71
N PHE A 66 -10.57 -3.51 10.52
CA PHE A 66 -11.53 -4.53 10.90
C PHE A 66 -12.59 -4.70 9.81
N ALA A 67 -13.15 -5.90 9.74
CA ALA A 67 -14.33 -6.16 8.93
C ALA A 67 -15.58 -5.94 9.79
N ASN A 68 -16.44 -5.04 9.33
CA ASN A 68 -17.65 -4.61 10.02
C ASN A 68 -18.83 -5.51 9.63
N TYR A 69 -18.93 -6.65 10.31
CA TYR A 69 -20.12 -7.50 10.32
C TYR A 69 -21.00 -7.17 11.54
N ASN A 70 -22.06 -7.95 11.76
CA ASN A 70 -22.82 -7.93 13.02
C ASN A 70 -21.90 -8.09 14.25
N MET A 71 -20.83 -8.87 14.10
CA MET A 71 -19.73 -8.99 15.06
C MET A 71 -18.44 -8.52 14.36
N PRO A 72 -17.83 -7.40 14.78
CA PRO A 72 -16.60 -6.91 14.16
C PRO A 72 -15.45 -7.91 14.24
N ILE A 73 -14.77 -8.14 13.12
CA ILE A 73 -13.61 -9.04 13.03
C ILE A 73 -12.35 -8.19 12.88
N SER A 74 -11.46 -8.22 13.86
CA SER A 74 -10.17 -7.52 13.79
C SER A 74 -9.25 -8.20 12.78
N LEU A 75 -8.75 -7.43 11.81
CA LEU A 75 -7.86 -7.94 10.75
C LEU A 75 -6.41 -7.48 10.96
N TRP A 76 -6.23 -6.26 11.48
CA TRP A 76 -4.91 -5.73 11.82
C TRP A 76 -5.03 -4.70 12.94
N THR A 77 -3.99 -4.59 13.78
CA THR A 77 -3.90 -3.60 14.85
C THR A 77 -2.48 -3.02 14.91
N SER A 78 -2.39 -1.70 15.00
CA SER A 78 -1.12 -0.98 15.15
C SER A 78 -0.51 -1.17 16.54
N LYS A 79 0.77 -0.85 16.66
CA LYS A 79 1.35 -0.59 17.98
C LYS A 79 0.66 0.59 18.67
N PRO A 80 0.62 0.60 20.01
CA PRO A 80 0.14 1.74 20.79
C PRO A 80 0.94 3.01 20.46
N VAL A 81 0.22 4.09 20.17
CA VAL A 81 0.77 5.45 20.09
C VAL A 81 0.50 6.11 21.42
N HIS A 82 1.53 6.21 22.25
CA HIS A 82 1.42 6.82 23.57
C HIS A 82 1.30 8.33 23.45
N LEU A 83 0.21 8.89 24.00
CA LEU A 83 0.04 10.33 24.06
C LEU A 83 1.02 10.91 25.07
N LYS A 84 1.70 11.99 24.70
CA LYS A 84 2.76 12.60 25.53
C LYS A 84 2.22 13.14 26.85
N THR A 85 0.97 13.60 26.85
CA THR A 85 0.26 14.08 28.03
C THR A 85 -1.17 13.57 28.04
N ASN A 86 -1.76 13.40 29.23
CA ASN A 86 -3.19 13.09 29.36
C ASN A 86 -4.10 14.22 28.84
N THR A 87 -3.54 15.41 28.63
CA THR A 87 -4.21 16.58 28.05
C THR A 87 -4.06 16.68 26.54
N GLN A 88 -3.25 15.82 25.90
CA GLN A 88 -3.07 15.85 24.46
C GLN A 88 -4.44 15.63 23.79
N GLN A 89 -4.83 16.57 22.93
CA GLN A 89 -6.16 16.59 22.33
C GLN A 89 -6.20 16.02 20.92
N THR A 90 -5.07 15.99 20.21
CA THR A 90 -4.94 15.52 18.82
C THR A 90 -3.58 14.86 18.60
N LEU A 91 -3.41 14.15 17.48
CA LEU A 91 -2.11 13.59 17.09
C LEU A 91 -1.22 14.68 16.49
N HIS A 92 0.01 14.77 16.97
CA HIS A 92 1.02 15.66 16.42
C HIS A 92 1.78 14.98 15.27
N GLU A 93 2.57 15.77 14.53
CA GLU A 93 3.37 15.28 13.40
C GLU A 93 4.27 14.10 13.77
N GLN A 94 4.90 14.14 14.94
CA GLN A 94 5.76 13.04 15.42
C GLN A 94 4.97 11.75 15.66
N ASP A 95 3.73 11.86 16.15
CA ASP A 95 2.85 10.71 16.40
C ASP A 95 2.42 10.10 15.05
N MET A 96 2.14 10.95 14.06
CA MET A 96 1.85 10.54 12.69
C MET A 96 3.04 9.84 12.02
N ILE A 97 4.26 10.30 12.26
CA ILE A 97 5.49 9.62 11.80
C ILE A 97 5.62 8.25 12.47
N GLN A 98 5.32 8.12 13.76
CA GLN A 98 5.34 6.83 14.45
C GLN A 98 4.32 5.86 13.86
N VAL A 99 3.09 6.32 13.61
CA VAL A 99 2.05 5.53 12.92
C VAL A 99 2.54 5.10 11.54
N PHE A 100 3.09 6.04 10.77
CA PHE A 100 3.64 5.75 9.44
C PHE A 100 4.69 4.64 9.48
N VAL A 101 5.67 4.76 10.38
CA VAL A 101 6.72 3.75 10.56
C VAL A 101 6.13 2.39 10.93
N ASP A 102 5.11 2.36 11.78
CA ASP A 102 4.46 1.11 12.18
C ASP A 102 3.69 0.45 11.02
N ILE A 103 3.02 1.25 10.18
CA ILE A 103 2.34 0.76 8.96
C ILE A 103 3.37 0.23 7.96
N VAL A 104 4.48 0.95 7.70
CA VAL A 104 5.55 0.46 6.80
C VAL A 104 6.11 -0.87 7.30
N ASN A 105 6.42 -0.96 8.59
CA ASN A 105 6.90 -2.21 9.19
C ASN A 105 5.86 -3.33 9.15
N SER A 106 4.57 -3.00 9.26
CA SER A 106 3.48 -3.97 9.13
C SER A 106 3.38 -4.52 7.71
N VAL A 107 3.54 -3.67 6.68
CA VAL A 107 3.64 -4.10 5.28
C VAL A 107 4.79 -5.08 5.12
N LEU A 108 6.02 -4.69 5.51
CA LEU A 108 7.21 -5.51 5.34
C LEU A 108 7.12 -6.88 6.04
N ARG A 109 6.33 -7.01 7.11
CA ARG A 109 6.10 -8.30 7.82
C ARG A 109 5.30 -9.32 7.03
N TYR A 110 4.51 -8.89 6.05
CA TYR A 110 3.84 -9.79 5.09
C TYR A 110 4.82 -10.34 4.05
N GLY A 111 6.01 -9.75 3.94
CA GLY A 111 7.07 -10.22 3.06
C GLY A 111 7.76 -11.49 3.57
N PRO A 112 8.61 -12.10 2.73
CA PRO A 112 9.34 -13.30 3.11
C PRO A 112 10.42 -13.05 4.18
N ASP A 113 11.04 -11.86 4.19
CA ASP A 113 12.04 -11.49 5.21
C ASP A 113 11.44 -10.63 6.33
N LYS A 114 11.13 -11.29 7.44
CA LYS A 114 10.57 -10.67 8.64
C LYS A 114 11.58 -9.85 9.46
N LYS A 115 12.86 -9.84 9.08
CA LYS A 115 13.91 -9.07 9.80
C LYS A 115 14.04 -7.63 9.30
N SER A 116 13.48 -7.33 8.14
CA SER A 116 13.48 -5.98 7.59
C SER A 116 12.75 -5.01 8.52
N SER A 117 13.38 -3.87 8.80
CA SER A 117 12.77 -2.82 9.63
C SER A 117 13.04 -1.45 9.05
N PHE A 118 11.99 -0.68 8.85
CA PHE A 118 12.07 0.70 8.41
C PHE A 118 12.30 1.64 9.59
N ARG A 119 13.19 2.61 9.39
CA ARG A 119 13.39 3.76 10.29
C ARG A 119 13.20 5.02 9.47
N PHE A 120 12.46 5.98 10.04
CA PHE A 120 12.16 7.22 9.34
C PHE A 120 13.41 8.09 9.16
N PRO A 121 13.72 8.55 7.95
CA PRO A 121 14.82 9.48 7.72
C PRO A 121 14.42 10.91 8.14
N GLY A 122 14.80 11.31 9.35
CA GLY A 122 14.37 12.57 9.99
C GLY A 122 14.86 13.89 9.35
N ALA A 123 15.50 13.88 8.18
CA ALA A 123 16.14 15.05 7.57
C ALA A 123 15.53 15.51 6.23
N GLN A 124 14.41 14.92 5.78
CA GLN A 124 13.84 15.22 4.46
C GLN A 124 12.68 16.21 4.53
N HIS A 125 12.66 17.22 3.65
CA HIS A 125 11.54 18.16 3.54
C HIS A 125 10.27 17.42 3.03
N HIS A 126 9.22 17.42 3.85
CA HIS A 126 8.05 16.54 3.73
C HIS A 126 6.97 17.00 2.73
N GLY A 127 7.35 17.63 1.61
CA GLY A 127 6.41 18.27 0.68
C GLY A 127 5.23 17.39 0.20
N ASN A 128 5.38 16.07 0.22
CA ASN A 128 4.35 15.09 -0.17
C ASN A 128 4.11 13.99 0.88
N PHE A 129 4.44 14.19 2.15
CA PHE A 129 4.33 13.12 3.17
C PHE A 129 2.90 12.58 3.31
N LYS A 130 1.87 13.43 3.18
CA LYS A 130 0.47 13.00 3.18
C LYS A 130 0.15 11.94 2.12
N ASP A 131 0.69 12.10 0.91
CA ASP A 131 0.39 11.21 -0.22
C ASP A 131 1.17 9.90 -0.06
N VAL A 132 2.41 10.00 0.46
CA VAL A 132 3.24 8.85 0.85
C VAL A 132 2.57 8.06 1.99
N PHE A 133 2.00 8.74 2.98
CA PHE A 133 1.25 8.10 4.07
C PHE A 133 0.05 7.32 3.52
N ASN A 134 -0.73 7.94 2.65
CA ASN A 134 -1.91 7.31 2.06
C ASN A 134 -1.56 6.08 1.21
N ILE A 135 -0.51 6.11 0.38
CA ILE A 135 -0.13 4.91 -0.39
C ILE A 135 0.38 3.78 0.51
N VAL A 136 1.12 4.09 1.58
CA VAL A 136 1.57 3.09 2.55
C VAL A 136 0.38 2.47 3.28
N PHE A 137 -0.59 3.29 3.69
CA PHE A 137 -1.85 2.83 4.28
C PHE A 137 -2.65 1.94 3.32
N LEU A 138 -2.83 2.37 2.06
CA LEU A 138 -3.54 1.58 1.06
C LEU A 138 -2.84 0.26 0.75
N SER A 139 -1.51 0.25 0.76
CA SER A 139 -0.72 -0.97 0.59
C SER A 139 -0.93 -1.95 1.75
N LEU A 140 -0.95 -1.46 3.00
CA LEU A 140 -1.32 -2.29 4.15
C LEU A 140 -2.76 -2.81 4.03
N ALA A 141 -3.73 -1.94 3.70
CA ALA A 141 -5.12 -2.34 3.53
C ALA A 141 -5.29 -3.41 2.45
N PHE A 142 -4.54 -3.30 1.34
CA PHE A 142 -4.49 -4.30 0.28
C PHE A 142 -3.97 -5.65 0.78
N LEU A 143 -2.86 -5.66 1.52
CA LEU A 143 -2.28 -6.89 2.10
C LEU A 143 -3.22 -7.53 3.12
N VAL A 144 -3.76 -6.74 4.04
CA VAL A 144 -4.74 -7.20 5.04
C VAL A 144 -5.98 -7.76 4.35
N CYS A 145 -6.42 -7.17 3.24
CA CYS A 145 -7.54 -7.69 2.46
C CYS A 145 -7.24 -9.06 1.83
N ILE A 146 -6.05 -9.24 1.25
CA ILE A 146 -5.64 -10.52 0.63
C ILE A 146 -5.52 -11.62 1.70
N TYR A 147 -4.81 -11.34 2.80
CA TYR A 147 -4.41 -12.38 3.74
C TYR A 147 -5.37 -12.60 4.90
N GLU A 148 -6.03 -11.55 5.39
CA GLU A 148 -6.79 -11.61 6.65
C GLU A 148 -8.30 -11.45 6.44
N ALA A 149 -8.74 -10.72 5.40
CA ALA A 149 -10.17 -10.44 5.23
C ALA A 149 -10.97 -11.71 4.86
N PRO A 150 -12.22 -11.84 5.34
CA PRO A 150 -13.12 -12.93 4.95
C PRO A 150 -13.40 -12.97 3.44
N ARG A 151 -13.67 -14.17 2.92
CA ARG A 151 -13.80 -14.43 1.47
C ARG A 151 -14.94 -13.69 0.78
N ASP A 152 -16.00 -13.37 1.50
CA ASP A 152 -17.17 -12.64 1.01
C ASP A 152 -16.91 -11.13 0.88
N LEU A 153 -16.08 -10.57 1.77
CA LEU A 153 -15.69 -9.15 1.73
C LEU A 153 -14.54 -8.88 0.75
N ARG A 154 -13.62 -9.84 0.62
CA ARG A 154 -12.35 -9.70 -0.08
C ARG A 154 -12.48 -9.23 -1.53
N PRO A 155 -13.28 -9.83 -2.44
CA PRO A 155 -13.29 -9.45 -3.85
C PRO A 155 -13.65 -7.99 -4.09
N GLY A 156 -14.75 -7.51 -3.49
CA GLY A 156 -15.18 -6.12 -3.64
C GLY A 156 -14.20 -5.12 -3.04
N CYS A 157 -13.58 -5.46 -1.90
CA CYS A 157 -12.52 -4.65 -1.31
C CYS A 157 -11.27 -4.59 -2.20
N LEU A 158 -10.82 -5.74 -2.75
CA LEU A 158 -9.63 -5.79 -3.61
C LEU A 158 -9.82 -5.02 -4.91
N ASP A 159 -11.00 -5.07 -5.53
CA ASP A 159 -11.30 -4.28 -6.72
C ASP A 159 -11.19 -2.77 -6.44
N SER A 160 -11.77 -2.32 -5.32
CA SER A 160 -11.69 -0.93 -4.89
C SER A 160 -10.24 -0.51 -4.58
N LEU A 161 -9.50 -1.32 -3.81
CA LEU A 161 -8.11 -1.02 -3.43
C LEU A 161 -7.18 -1.02 -4.63
N ARG A 162 -7.37 -1.96 -5.57
CA ARG A 162 -6.62 -2.02 -6.84
C ARG A 162 -6.84 -0.77 -7.68
N ALA A 163 -8.09 -0.33 -7.84
CA ALA A 163 -8.41 0.88 -8.59
C ALA A 163 -7.72 2.12 -7.99
N GLN A 164 -7.61 2.17 -6.66
CA GLN A 164 -6.91 3.26 -5.97
C GLN A 164 -5.40 3.19 -6.16
N LEU A 165 -4.78 2.02 -5.91
CA LEU A 165 -3.32 1.84 -6.03
C LEU A 165 -2.80 2.10 -7.44
N THR A 166 -3.59 1.80 -8.48
CA THR A 166 -3.21 2.03 -9.89
C THR A 166 -3.44 3.47 -10.37
N GLY A 167 -4.02 4.34 -9.54
CA GLY A 167 -4.28 5.74 -9.86
C GLY A 167 -3.01 6.58 -10.06
N SER A 168 -3.12 7.68 -10.82
CA SER A 168 -1.99 8.54 -11.18
C SER A 168 -1.28 9.19 -9.97
N LYS A 169 -2.02 9.63 -8.94
CA LYS A 169 -1.43 10.19 -7.70
C LYS A 169 -0.63 9.14 -6.91
N CYS A 170 -1.08 7.88 -6.90
CA CYS A 170 -0.33 6.80 -6.27
C CYS A 170 1.03 6.59 -6.95
N ARG A 171 1.12 6.77 -8.27
CA ARG A 171 2.42 6.67 -8.97
C ARG A 171 3.42 7.73 -8.49
N ASP A 172 2.98 8.96 -8.28
CA ASP A 172 3.88 10.02 -7.79
C ASP A 172 4.20 9.85 -6.29
N ALA A 173 3.22 9.40 -5.49
CA ALA A 173 3.45 9.04 -4.09
C ALA A 173 4.43 7.86 -3.96
N ALA A 174 4.33 6.85 -4.82
CA ALA A 174 5.22 5.70 -4.86
C ALA A 174 6.68 6.10 -5.13
N LYS A 175 6.93 7.05 -6.04
CA LYS A 175 8.28 7.58 -6.28
C LYS A 175 8.89 8.17 -5.00
N ASN A 176 8.09 8.89 -4.20
CA ASN A 176 8.56 9.49 -2.95
C ASN A 176 8.70 8.44 -1.83
N LEU A 177 7.83 7.44 -1.80
CA LEU A 177 7.94 6.29 -0.90
C LEU A 177 9.26 5.55 -1.13
N VAL A 178 9.57 5.18 -2.38
CA VAL A 178 10.80 4.45 -2.72
C VAL A 178 12.04 5.23 -2.32
N LYS A 179 12.08 6.55 -2.58
CA LYS A 179 13.16 7.44 -2.10
C LYS A 179 13.31 7.42 -0.59
N MET A 180 12.21 7.30 0.15
CA MET A 180 12.21 7.26 1.62
C MET A 180 12.64 5.90 2.16
N LEU A 181 12.24 4.81 1.52
CA LEU A 181 12.63 3.44 1.89
C LEU A 181 14.12 3.18 1.66
N GLY A 182 14.65 3.67 0.53
CA GLY A 182 15.99 3.32 0.05
C GLY A 182 16.03 1.92 -0.58
N ALA A 183 17.09 1.63 -1.34
CA ALA A 183 17.17 0.47 -2.22
C ALA A 183 16.86 -0.87 -1.53
N ASN A 184 17.44 -1.14 -0.35
CA ASN A 184 17.24 -2.41 0.33
C ASN A 184 15.78 -2.65 0.73
N LEU A 185 15.08 -1.61 1.20
CA LEU A 185 13.69 -1.73 1.64
C LEU A 185 12.71 -1.59 0.47
N GLU A 186 13.11 -0.93 -0.61
CA GLU A 186 12.39 -0.92 -1.88
C GLU A 186 12.20 -2.36 -2.40
N ASP A 187 13.28 -3.14 -2.49
CA ASP A 187 13.19 -4.53 -2.99
C ASP A 187 12.29 -5.40 -2.10
N GLN A 188 12.40 -5.27 -0.78
CA GLN A 188 11.54 -6.00 0.16
C GLN A 188 10.08 -5.56 0.07
N TRP A 189 9.84 -4.27 -0.12
CA TRP A 189 8.50 -3.73 -0.35
C TRP A 189 7.88 -4.31 -1.63
N MET A 190 8.64 -4.29 -2.73
CA MET A 190 8.18 -4.82 -4.02
C MET A 190 7.92 -6.32 -3.96
N LEU A 191 8.83 -7.08 -3.34
CA LEU A 191 8.67 -8.52 -3.13
C LEU A 191 7.43 -8.85 -2.30
N THR A 192 7.15 -8.06 -1.26
CA THR A 192 5.96 -8.20 -0.43
C THR A 192 4.68 -7.98 -1.23
N MET A 193 4.60 -6.86 -1.96
CA MET A 193 3.41 -6.51 -2.74
C MET A 193 3.18 -7.53 -3.86
N ASN A 194 4.24 -7.94 -4.57
CA ASN A 194 4.15 -8.91 -5.65
C ASN A 194 3.78 -10.30 -5.15
N LEU A 195 4.32 -10.75 -4.02
CA LEU A 195 3.93 -12.02 -3.40
C LEU A 195 2.44 -12.06 -3.08
N ALA A 196 1.89 -10.96 -2.57
CA ALA A 196 0.46 -10.84 -2.30
C ALA A 196 -0.37 -10.91 -3.58
N VAL A 197 0.04 -10.20 -4.63
CA VAL A 197 -0.62 -10.30 -5.95
C VAL A 197 -0.54 -11.73 -6.48
N THR A 198 0.61 -12.39 -6.39
CA THR A 198 0.76 -13.79 -6.81
C THR A 198 -0.24 -14.69 -6.08
N ASN A 199 -0.28 -14.60 -4.74
CA ASN A 199 -1.21 -15.40 -3.93
C ASN A 199 -2.66 -15.14 -4.29
N TRP A 200 -3.03 -13.87 -4.51
CA TRP A 200 -4.37 -13.51 -4.95
C TRP A 200 -4.71 -14.08 -6.33
N VAL A 201 -3.79 -14.00 -7.30
CA VAL A 201 -4.00 -14.55 -8.65
C VAL A 201 -4.11 -16.08 -8.61
N VAL A 202 -3.29 -16.75 -7.81
CA VAL A 202 -3.37 -18.21 -7.61
C VAL A 202 -4.74 -18.60 -7.06
N GLU A 203 -5.23 -17.91 -6.02
CA GLU A 203 -6.54 -18.15 -5.44
C GLU A 203 -7.67 -17.94 -6.48
N LEU A 204 -7.61 -16.85 -7.25
CA LEU A 204 -8.58 -16.58 -8.31
C LEU A 204 -8.59 -17.66 -9.40
N ARG A 205 -7.42 -18.11 -9.86
CA ARG A 205 -7.32 -19.18 -10.86
C ARG A 205 -7.91 -20.50 -10.36
N SER A 206 -7.72 -20.81 -9.07
CA SER A 206 -8.30 -22.03 -8.46
C SER A 206 -9.84 -22.02 -8.41
N THR A 207 -10.47 -20.85 -8.51
CA THR A 207 -11.93 -20.68 -8.44
C THR A 207 -12.61 -20.56 -9.81
N ASN A 208 -11.89 -20.84 -10.91
CA ASN A 208 -12.40 -20.79 -12.30
C ASN A 208 -13.00 -19.44 -12.74
N HIS A 209 -12.67 -18.34 -12.06
CA HIS A 209 -13.06 -17.01 -12.51
C HIS A 209 -12.10 -16.55 -13.63
N SER A 210 -12.62 -16.40 -14.85
CA SER A 210 -11.91 -15.85 -16.01
C SER A 210 -11.68 -14.35 -15.80
N PHE A 211 -10.65 -14.00 -15.04
CA PHE A 211 -10.31 -12.61 -14.80
C PHE A 211 -9.09 -12.19 -15.62
N GLY A 212 -9.19 -11.03 -16.26
CA GLY A 212 -8.08 -10.39 -16.94
C GLY A 212 -6.94 -10.17 -15.94
N VAL A 213 -5.77 -10.70 -16.29
CA VAL A 213 -4.57 -10.70 -15.45
C VAL A 213 -4.38 -9.33 -14.78
N PRO A 214 -4.22 -9.26 -13.44
CA PRO A 214 -4.11 -7.97 -12.77
C PRO A 214 -2.92 -7.21 -13.33
N SER A 215 -3.20 -6.02 -13.86
CA SER A 215 -2.19 -5.05 -14.28
C SER A 215 -1.11 -4.89 -13.20
N PRO A 216 0.18 -4.77 -13.57
CA PRO A 216 1.26 -4.63 -12.60
C PRO A 216 0.96 -3.47 -11.66
N LEU A 217 0.80 -3.78 -10.37
CA LEU A 217 0.34 -2.80 -9.38
C LEU A 217 1.40 -1.74 -9.08
N PHE A 218 2.67 -2.05 -9.30
CA PHE A 218 3.78 -1.15 -8.99
C PHE A 218 4.76 -1.02 -10.15
N SER A 219 4.88 0.21 -10.65
CA SER A 219 5.83 0.61 -11.68
C SER A 219 6.10 2.10 -11.48
N TYR A 220 7.38 2.49 -11.49
CA TYR A 220 7.73 3.89 -11.29
C TYR A 220 8.87 4.34 -12.18
N ALA A 221 8.93 5.64 -12.44
CA ALA A 221 9.98 6.28 -13.22
C ALA A 221 10.58 7.44 -12.41
N LEU A 222 11.91 7.51 -12.38
CA LEU A 222 12.67 8.58 -11.75
C LEU A 222 13.50 9.31 -12.81
N SER A 223 13.53 10.64 -12.72
CA SER A 223 14.44 11.48 -13.49
C SER A 223 15.40 12.17 -12.52
N ALA A 224 16.69 12.02 -12.75
CA ALA A 224 17.74 12.70 -12.00
C ALA A 224 18.90 13.05 -12.94
N SER A 225 19.31 14.31 -12.96
CA SER A 225 20.58 14.77 -13.57
C SER A 225 20.89 14.25 -14.99
N GLY A 226 19.95 14.33 -15.93
CA GLY A 226 20.18 13.89 -17.32
C GLY A 226 20.03 12.38 -17.55
N LEU A 227 19.57 11.63 -16.53
CA LEU A 227 19.24 10.21 -16.61
C LEU A 227 17.77 10.00 -16.25
N TRP A 228 17.09 9.17 -17.03
CA TRP A 228 15.80 8.57 -16.69
C TRP A 228 16.02 7.12 -16.30
N LYS A 229 15.61 6.74 -15.09
CA LYS A 229 15.55 5.35 -14.63
C LYS A 229 14.08 4.95 -14.57
N VAL A 230 13.69 3.97 -15.36
CA VAL A 230 12.40 3.31 -15.26
C VAL A 230 12.64 1.98 -14.56
N GLN A 231 11.88 1.72 -13.50
CA GLN A 231 11.99 0.49 -12.72
C GLN A 231 10.61 -0.13 -12.56
N LEU A 232 10.52 -1.39 -12.96
CA LEU A 232 9.29 -2.15 -13.10
C LEU A 232 9.44 -3.44 -12.33
N TYR A 233 8.41 -3.79 -11.58
CA TYR A 233 8.31 -5.09 -10.92
C TYR A 233 6.98 -5.73 -11.32
N CYS A 234 7.02 -7.00 -11.70
CA CYS A 234 5.82 -7.71 -12.12
C CYS A 234 5.88 -9.18 -11.67
N PRO A 235 4.85 -9.71 -10.99
CA PRO A 235 4.72 -11.15 -10.76
C PRO A 235 4.67 -11.91 -12.07
N VAL A 236 5.41 -13.02 -12.19
CA VAL A 236 5.40 -13.85 -13.42
C VAL A 236 4.00 -14.39 -13.71
N ILE A 237 3.25 -14.79 -12.69
CA ILE A 237 1.86 -15.23 -12.84
C ILE A 237 0.95 -14.14 -13.43
N ALA A 238 1.33 -12.86 -13.29
CA ALA A 238 0.61 -11.72 -13.84
C ALA A 238 1.05 -11.35 -15.27
N MET A 239 1.90 -12.16 -15.90
CA MET A 239 2.28 -12.00 -17.31
C MET A 239 1.41 -12.90 -18.20
N GLY A 240 1.10 -12.44 -19.40
CA GLY A 240 0.55 -13.30 -20.45
C GLY A 240 1.65 -14.23 -20.93
N MET A 241 1.71 -15.45 -20.39
CA MET A 241 2.62 -16.48 -20.86
C MET A 241 1.90 -17.36 -21.88
N GLU A 242 2.60 -17.75 -22.94
CA GLU A 242 2.15 -18.82 -23.82
C GLU A 242 2.12 -20.14 -23.03
N GLU A 243 1.06 -20.92 -23.21
CA GLU A 243 1.00 -22.26 -22.62
C GLU A 243 2.10 -23.12 -23.25
N PRO A 244 2.95 -23.77 -22.45
CA PRO A 244 4.00 -24.61 -23.00
C PRO A 244 3.37 -25.76 -23.78
N ALA A 245 3.94 -26.08 -24.94
CA ALA A 245 3.50 -27.19 -25.78
C ALA A 245 3.54 -28.55 -25.05
N GLU A 246 4.43 -28.69 -24.06
CA GLU A 246 4.51 -29.83 -23.14
C GLU A 246 4.53 -29.33 -21.70
N ALA A 247 3.58 -29.81 -20.88
CA ALA A 247 3.56 -29.51 -19.45
C ALA A 247 4.64 -30.32 -18.73
N THR A 248 5.56 -29.63 -18.04
CA THR A 248 6.48 -30.30 -17.11
C THR A 248 5.71 -30.93 -15.96
N GLN A 249 6.05 -32.16 -15.55
CA GLN A 249 5.47 -32.81 -14.38
C GLN A 249 6.15 -32.43 -13.06
N ASP A 250 7.20 -31.59 -13.11
CA ASP A 250 7.87 -31.12 -11.90
C ASP A 250 7.04 -30.04 -11.20
N GLU A 251 6.19 -30.47 -10.27
CA GLU A 251 5.36 -29.59 -9.44
C GLU A 251 6.18 -28.57 -8.63
N ARG A 252 7.41 -28.91 -8.23
CA ARG A 252 8.28 -27.99 -7.47
C ARG A 252 8.82 -26.89 -8.36
N LEU A 253 9.19 -27.23 -9.59
CA LEU A 253 9.60 -26.25 -10.59
C LEU A 253 8.42 -25.33 -10.95
N LEU A 254 7.24 -25.90 -11.20
CA LEU A 254 6.02 -25.13 -11.50
C LEU A 254 5.68 -24.16 -10.36
N PHE A 255 5.67 -24.64 -9.12
CA PHE A 255 5.47 -23.80 -7.96
C PHE A 255 6.52 -22.68 -7.89
N SER A 256 7.80 -23.01 -8.06
CA SER A 256 8.89 -22.02 -7.98
C SER A 256 8.74 -20.93 -9.05
N LEU A 257 8.37 -21.29 -10.29
CA LEU A 257 8.17 -20.35 -11.39
C LEU A 257 6.96 -19.42 -11.16
N VAL A 258 5.86 -19.95 -10.62
CA VAL A 258 4.67 -19.15 -10.29
C VAL A 258 4.99 -18.04 -9.30
N TYR A 259 5.88 -18.31 -8.34
CA TYR A 259 6.25 -17.39 -7.27
C TYR A 259 7.45 -16.49 -7.59
N GLN A 260 7.94 -16.49 -8.84
CA GLN A 260 8.95 -15.54 -9.29
C GLN A 260 8.36 -14.15 -9.60
N GLN A 261 9.24 -13.15 -9.53
CA GLN A 261 8.96 -11.79 -10.00
C GLN A 261 10.00 -11.38 -11.04
N VAL A 262 9.56 -10.64 -12.06
CA VAL A 262 10.42 -9.97 -13.01
C VAL A 262 10.73 -8.58 -12.49
N GLU A 263 12.01 -8.26 -12.40
CA GLU A 263 12.50 -6.89 -12.22
C GLU A 263 13.06 -6.41 -13.55
N CYS A 264 12.61 -5.25 -14.01
CA CYS A 264 13.14 -4.60 -15.20
C CYS A 264 13.59 -3.18 -14.86
N VAL A 265 14.87 -2.91 -15.11
CA VAL A 265 15.48 -1.59 -14.95
C VAL A 265 15.92 -1.10 -16.32
N ILE A 266 15.35 0.02 -16.76
CA ILE A 266 15.74 0.69 -18.00
C ILE A 266 16.35 2.04 -17.62
N GLN A 267 17.61 2.26 -18.00
CA GLN A 267 18.29 3.53 -17.82
C GLN A 267 18.48 4.21 -19.16
N LEU A 268 18.08 5.48 -19.25
CA LEU A 268 18.16 6.29 -20.44
C LEU A 268 18.92 7.57 -20.10
N ALA A 269 20.06 7.80 -20.72
CA ALA A 269 20.70 9.11 -20.71
C ALA A 269 19.96 10.01 -21.70
N TYR A 270 19.61 11.22 -21.31
CA TYR A 270 18.98 12.18 -22.21
C TYR A 270 19.73 13.50 -22.23
N ARG A 271 19.79 14.12 -23.41
CA ARG A 271 20.37 15.44 -23.63
C ARG A 271 19.32 16.32 -24.30
N ILE A 272 19.09 17.50 -23.73
CA ILE A 272 18.18 18.50 -24.29
C ILE A 272 19.02 19.54 -25.03
N VAL A 273 18.76 19.73 -26.32
CA VAL A 273 19.36 20.79 -27.12
C VAL A 273 18.25 21.77 -27.49
N ARG A 274 18.27 22.97 -26.90
CA ARG A 274 17.33 24.03 -27.25
C ARG A 274 17.81 24.74 -28.52
N ARG A 275 16.92 24.84 -29.50
CA ARG A 275 17.09 25.66 -30.71
C ARG A 275 16.04 26.77 -30.72
N ASP A 276 16.16 27.69 -31.66
CA ASP A 276 15.32 28.90 -31.69
C ASP A 276 13.81 28.60 -31.77
N ASN A 277 13.41 27.55 -32.50
CA ASN A 277 12.00 27.23 -32.76
C ASN A 277 11.55 25.86 -32.23
N TRP A 278 12.44 25.04 -31.68
CA TRP A 278 12.11 23.72 -31.13
C TRP A 278 13.15 23.21 -30.13
N ILE A 279 12.82 22.10 -29.47
CA ILE A 279 13.68 21.43 -28.50
C ILE A 279 13.99 20.03 -29.02
N ASP A 280 15.27 19.74 -29.28
CA ASP A 280 15.73 18.38 -29.57
C ASP A 280 15.96 17.64 -28.25
N VAL A 281 15.42 16.41 -28.14
CA VAL A 281 15.66 15.51 -27.00
C VAL A 281 16.36 14.26 -27.55
N GLU A 282 17.66 14.17 -27.34
CA GLU A 282 18.44 12.97 -27.65
C GLU A 282 18.33 12.00 -26.47
N VAL A 283 18.00 10.74 -26.72
CA VAL A 283 17.88 9.69 -25.70
C VAL A 283 18.77 8.52 -26.09
N LYS A 284 19.61 8.07 -25.16
CA LYS A 284 20.51 6.91 -25.32
C LYS A 284 20.23 5.89 -24.23
N VAL A 285 20.00 4.64 -24.61
CA VAL A 285 19.90 3.53 -23.65
C VAL A 285 21.29 3.29 -23.03
N VAL A 286 21.33 3.28 -21.70
CA VAL A 286 22.51 2.92 -20.92
C VAL A 286 22.22 1.53 -20.37
N THR A 287 22.68 0.51 -21.09
CA THR A 287 22.67 -0.90 -20.63
C THR A 287 23.82 -1.14 -19.66
#